data_AF-A0A4Y9L7V9-F1
#
_entry.id   AF-A0A4Y9L7V9-F1
#
_cell.length_a   1.000
_cell.length_b   1.000
_cell.length_c   1.000
_cell.angle_alpha   90.00
_cell.angle_beta   90.00
_cell.angle_gamma   90.00
#
_symmetry.space_group_name_H-M   'P 1'
#
loop_
_entity.id
_entity.type
_entity.pdbx_description
1 polymer ?
#
loop_
_entity_poly.entity_id
_entity_poly.type
_entity_poly.pdbx_seq_one_letter_code
_entity_poly.pdbx_strand_id
1 'polypeptide(L)' 'MTRPTPKEIRPMAQIAGVAVDDEIATRISNSIGPAFEGFAVIAGTLPFDLEPSSYVLAQTQKVSK' A
#
# COMPACT_ATOMS: atom_id res chain seq x y z
N MET A 1 -3.15 5.60 1.36
CA MET A 1 -3.95 5.23 0.16
C MET A 1 -5.36 4.84 0.62
N THR A 2 -6.34 4.70 -0.26
CA THR A 2 -7.66 4.16 0.14
C THR A 2 -7.63 2.64 0.21
N ARG A 3 -8.36 2.07 1.17
CA ARG A 3 -8.54 0.63 1.32
C ARG A 3 -9.25 0.07 0.08
N PRO A 4 -8.64 -0.91 -0.62
CA PRO A 4 -9.28 -1.55 -1.76
C PRO A 4 -10.45 -2.44 -1.32
N THR A 5 -11.50 -2.46 -2.13
CA THR A 5 -12.74 -3.19 -1.93
C THR A 5 -12.77 -4.49 -2.74
N PRO A 6 -13.68 -5.43 -2.46
CA PRO A 6 -13.83 -6.66 -3.25
C PRO A 6 -14.14 -6.41 -4.75
N LYS A 7 -14.73 -5.24 -5.06
CA LYS A 7 -14.98 -4.82 -6.45
C LYS A 7 -13.70 -4.45 -7.20
N GLU A 8 -12.69 -3.96 -6.49
CA GLU A 8 -11.39 -3.60 -7.06
C GLU A 8 -10.42 -4.80 -7.08
N ILE A 9 -10.53 -5.71 -6.10
CA ILE A 9 -9.66 -6.88 -5.99
C ILE A 9 -9.90 -7.90 -7.11
N ARG A 10 -11.16 -8.17 -7.48
CA ARG A 10 -11.48 -9.16 -8.54
C ARG A 10 -10.85 -8.84 -9.90
N PRO A 11 -10.99 -7.62 -10.46
CA PRO A 11 -10.31 -7.24 -11.69
C PRO A 11 -8.78 -7.38 -11.60
N MET A 12 -8.18 -6.99 -10.48
CA MET A 12 -6.73 -7.09 -10.28
C MET A 12 -6.25 -8.55 -10.24
N ALA A 13 -7.00 -9.43 -9.57
CA ALA A 13 -6.70 -10.86 -9.53
C ALA A 13 -6.84 -11.51 -10.91
N GLN A 14 -7.85 -11.11 -11.69
CA GLN A 14 -8.05 -11.59 -13.06
C GLN A 14 -6.89 -11.19 -13.98
N ILE A 15 -6.39 -9.95 -13.87
CA ILE A 15 -5.21 -9.49 -14.61
C ILE A 15 -3.97 -10.31 -14.22
N ALA A 16 -3.84 -10.66 -12.94
CA ALA A 16 -2.75 -11.47 -12.43
C ALA A 16 -2.89 -12.98 -12.73
N GLY A 17 -3.99 -13.41 -13.38
CA GLY A 17 -4.27 -14.82 -13.66
C GLY A 17 -4.61 -15.64 -12.41
N VAL A 18 -4.98 -14.99 -11.31
CA VAL A 18 -5.35 -15.64 -10.05
C VAL A 18 -6.86 -15.76 -9.97
N ALA A 19 -7.36 -16.99 -9.86
CA ALA A 19 -8.78 -17.23 -9.64
C ALA A 19 -9.18 -16.78 -8.24
N VAL A 20 -10.10 -15.82 -8.16
CA VAL A 20 -10.60 -15.23 -6.92
C VAL A 20 -12.11 -15.09 -7.03
N ASP A 21 -12.85 -15.75 -6.13
CA ASP A 21 -14.28 -15.58 -5.96
C ASP A 21 -14.60 -14.43 -4.97
N ASP A 22 -15.88 -14.20 -4.72
CA ASP A 22 -16.38 -13.10 -3.88
C ASP A 22 -15.98 -13.25 -2.41
N GLU A 23 -15.90 -14.48 -1.91
CA GLU A 23 -15.49 -14.77 -0.55
C GLU A 23 -13.99 -14.49 -0.37
N ILE A 24 -13.17 -14.97 -1.31
CA ILE A 24 -11.73 -14.73 -1.32
C ILE A 24 -11.44 -13.25 -1.50
N ALA A 25 -12.15 -12.55 -2.40
CA ALA A 25 -12.00 -11.10 -2.59
C ALA A 25 -12.33 -10.32 -1.31
N THR A 26 -13.36 -10.74 -0.59
CA THR A 26 -13.74 -10.16 0.71
C THR A 26 -12.65 -10.39 1.76
N ARG A 27 -12.10 -11.60 1.82
CA ARG A 27 -11.00 -11.92 2.72
C ARG A 27 -9.75 -11.09 2.40
N ILE A 28 -9.38 -10.96 1.12
CA ILE A 28 -8.26 -10.12 0.69
C ILE A 28 -8.48 -8.66 1.13
N SER A 29 -9.66 -8.09 0.87
CA SER A 29 -10.00 -6.72 1.30
C SER A 29 -9.83 -6.52 2.80
N ASN A 30 -10.28 -7.49 3.60
CA ASN A 30 -10.15 -7.46 5.05
C ASN A 30 -8.71 -7.60 5.52
N SER A 31 -7.91 -8.44 4.87
CA SER A 31 -6.52 -8.67 5.23
C SER A 31 -5.59 -7.52 4.83
N ILE A 32 -5.80 -6.89 3.67
CA ILE A 32 -4.91 -5.82 3.18
C ILE A 32 -5.34 -4.43 3.64
N GLY A 33 -6.61 -4.24 4.02
CA GLY A 33 -7.15 -2.96 4.47
C GLY A 33 -6.28 -2.23 5.51
N PRO A 34 -5.88 -2.88 6.61
CA PRO A 34 -5.01 -2.26 7.62
C PRO A 34 -3.66 -1.79 7.06
N ALA A 35 -3.10 -2.50 6.08
CA ALA A 35 -1.86 -2.10 5.44
C ALA A 35 -2.05 -0.81 4.61
N PHE A 36 -3.16 -0.68 3.89
CA PHE A 36 -3.46 0.51 3.07
C PHE A 36 -3.84 1.75 3.91
N GLU A 37 -4.51 1.54 5.04
CA GLU A 37 -4.86 2.59 6.01
C GLU A 37 -3.60 3.21 6.63
N GLY A 38 -2.59 2.40 6.95
CA GLY A 38 -1.28 2.87 7.43
C GLY A 38 -0.30 3.27 6.31
N PHE A 39 -0.63 3.00 5.05
CA PHE A 39 0.28 3.27 3.93
C PHE A 39 0.27 4.75 3.54
N ALA A 40 1.27 5.46 4.05
CA ALA A 40 1.67 6.77 3.54
C ALA A 40 2.56 6.56 2.31
N VAL A 41 2.04 6.90 1.13
CA VAL A 41 2.89 6.98 -0.08
C VAL A 41 3.98 8.01 0.24
N ILE A 42 5.24 7.56 0.32
CA ILE A 42 6.37 8.48 0.16
C ILE A 42 6.37 8.83 -1.32
N ALA A 43 5.51 9.77 -1.70
CA ALA A 43 5.41 10.27 -3.05
C ALA A 43 6.73 10.97 -3.38
N GLY A 44 7.67 10.23 -3.98
CA GLY A 44 8.74 10.72 -4.85
C GLY A 44 9.57 11.92 -4.41
N THR A 45 9.54 12.33 -3.15
CA THR A 45 10.43 13.35 -2.60
C THR A 45 11.47 12.72 -1.69
N LEU A 46 11.74 11.42 -1.82
CA LEU A 46 13.03 10.94 -1.38
C LEU A 46 14.02 11.68 -2.28
N PRO A 47 14.79 12.66 -1.76
CA PRO A 47 15.89 13.16 -2.56
C PRO A 47 16.73 11.90 -2.79
N PHE A 48 16.89 11.50 -4.05
CA PHE A 48 17.85 10.44 -4.41
C PHE A 48 19.31 10.83 -4.05
N ASP A 49 19.47 11.96 -3.35
CA ASP A 49 20.68 12.52 -2.77
C ASP A 49 20.87 12.16 -1.28
N LEU A 50 19.95 11.41 -0.65
CA LEU A 50 20.18 10.89 0.69
C LEU A 50 20.95 9.57 0.61
N GLU A 51 22.23 9.61 0.99
CA GLU A 51 23.01 8.44 1.37
C GLU A 51 22.13 7.47 2.21
N PRO A 52 22.13 6.15 1.96
CA PRO A 52 21.20 5.19 2.59
C PRO A 52 21.09 5.28 4.12
N SER A 53 22.17 5.72 4.79
CA SER A 53 22.24 5.97 6.23
C SER A 53 21.29 7.07 6.74
N SER A 54 20.87 8.00 5.86
CA SER A 54 20.03 9.15 6.21
C SER A 54 18.53 8.89 6.05
N TYR A 55 18.14 7.73 5.49
CA TYR A 55 16.74 7.38 5.23
C TYR A 55 15.86 7.42 6.49
N VAL A 56 16.36 6.91 7.62
CA VAL A 56 15.63 6.85 8.89
C VAL A 56 15.34 8.26 9.45
N LEU A 57 16.25 9.21 9.25
CA LEU A 57 16.07 10.61 9.69
C LEU A 57 15.02 11.34 8.84
N ALA A 58 15.03 11.15 7.52
CA ALA A 58 14.03 11.72 6.62
C ALA A 58 12.62 11.16 6.90
N GLN A 59 12.53 9.86 7.22
CA GLN A 59 11.26 9.24 7.59
C GLN A 59 10.68 9.85 8.88
N THR A 60 11.51 10.07 9.89
CA THR A 60 11.08 10.57 11.20
C THR A 60 10.75 12.07 11.19
N GLN A 61 11.43 12.89 10.39
CA GLN A 61 11.08 14.32 10.22
C GLN A 61 9.67 14.54 9.66
N LYS A 62 9.20 13.66 8.76
CA LYS A 62 7.88 13.79 8.13
C LYS A 62 6.71 13.58 9.10
N VAL A 63 6.97 12.96 10.26
CA VAL A 63 5.98 12.67 11.32
C VAL A 63 5.79 13.88 12.26
N SER A 64 6.64 14.91 12.17
CA SER A 64 6.69 16.02 13.14
C SER A 64 5.93 17.29 12.72
N LYS A 65 4.89 17.19 11.88
CA LYS A 65 3.98 18.31 11.56
C LYS A 65 2.52 17.90 11.66
#